data_AF-A0A6G3Z2F1-F1
#
_entry.id   AF-A0A6G3Z2F1-F1
#
_cell.length_a   1.000
_cell.length_b   1.000
_cell.length_c   1.000
_cell.angle_alpha   90.00
_cell.angle_beta   90.00
_cell.angle_gamma   90.00
#
_symmetry.space_group_name_H-M   'P 1'
#
loop_
_entity.id
_entity.type
_entity.pdbx_description
1 polymer ?
#
loop_
_entity_poly.entity_id
_entity_poly.type
_entity_poly.pdbx_seq_one_letter_code
_entity_poly.pdbx_strand_id
1 'polypeptide(L)'
;ANEFMDDIRGNLFDEDVYVFTPNGDVMSLTRGATTVDFAYRIHTEVGNHCSGALINGRIVTLDTELQNGDIVEIITQKNSHPSLDWLNYAVTSGARNRIRQWYKRSHRDENMARGRDMLEKALGKNGFEAMLKSEPAQTAAERCNYPNVDDLLAGLGYGEVTLNLVVNRLREAVKAQQPIEPTANIKTEDSETLLAEVITSPSKSLTRTSDAPILGVEGLLHHMAGCCHPLPGEPIIGVVSMGSRGIAIHRQGCPNVERIAGDRLIPVSWNAGETAASKRLPTYPVQVRIEVIDRVGVLKDILSHLSDLQINVHKAQVKTFPGQTAEIDLGLDVRDHSHLEQTFNQLRKMTDVLSLYRVSEAD
;
A
#
# COMPACT_ATOMS: atom_id res chain seq x y z
N ALA A 1 26.01 -40.61 13.98
CA ALA A 1 24.95 -39.82 14.64
C ALA A 1 25.48 -38.52 15.27
N ASN A 2 26.79 -38.38 15.57
CA ASN A 2 27.36 -37.11 16.06
C ASN A 2 27.80 -36.13 14.95
N GLU A 3 28.14 -36.59 13.75
CA GLU A 3 28.54 -35.68 12.65
C GLU A 3 27.38 -34.85 12.06
N PHE A 4 26.14 -35.36 12.12
CA PHE A 4 24.96 -34.64 11.62
C PHE A 4 24.47 -33.54 12.58
N MET A 5 24.84 -33.64 13.88
CA MET A 5 24.50 -32.63 14.88
C MET A 5 25.50 -31.46 14.89
N ASP A 6 26.75 -31.67 14.44
CA ASP A 6 27.72 -30.60 14.27
C ASP A 6 27.43 -29.76 13.02
N ASP A 7 26.94 -30.37 11.94
CA ASP A 7 26.56 -29.67 10.70
C ASP A 7 25.31 -28.78 10.86
N ILE A 8 24.40 -29.16 11.76
CA ILE A 8 23.19 -28.37 12.09
C ILE A 8 23.50 -27.29 13.13
N ARG A 9 24.46 -27.49 14.03
CA ARG A 9 24.93 -26.43 14.94
C ARG A 9 25.78 -25.37 14.25
N GLY A 10 26.47 -25.72 13.16
CA GLY A 10 27.29 -24.79 12.39
C GLY A 10 26.50 -23.76 11.57
N ASN A 11 25.26 -24.07 11.16
CA ASN A 11 24.52 -23.24 10.21
C ASN A 11 23.44 -22.32 10.82
N LEU A 12 23.20 -22.37 12.14
CA LEU A 12 22.22 -21.49 12.81
C LEU A 12 22.81 -20.18 13.36
N PHE A 13 24.12 -19.96 13.24
CA PHE A 13 24.82 -18.82 13.86
C PHE A 13 25.73 -18.00 12.92
N ASP A 14 25.85 -18.34 11.63
CA ASP A 14 26.72 -17.64 10.68
C ASP A 14 25.94 -16.65 9.78
N GLU A 15 25.08 -15.81 10.38
CA GLU A 15 24.43 -14.71 9.64
C GLU A 15 25.26 -13.41 9.64
N ASP A 16 26.29 -13.32 10.47
CA ASP A 16 27.15 -12.15 10.60
C ASP A 16 28.54 -12.40 10.03
N VAL A 17 29.06 -11.40 9.32
CA VAL A 17 30.43 -11.30 8.84
C VAL A 17 31.22 -10.38 9.77
N TYR A 18 32.38 -10.84 10.22
CA TYR A 18 33.31 -10.13 11.08
C TYR A 18 34.49 -9.59 10.25
N VAL A 19 34.58 -8.27 10.18
CA VAL A 19 35.64 -7.54 9.49
C VAL A 19 36.46 -6.70 10.46
N PHE A 20 37.69 -6.40 10.08
CA PHE A 20 38.64 -5.64 10.88
C PHE A 20 38.83 -4.23 10.32
N THR A 21 38.91 -3.24 11.20
CA THR A 21 39.44 -1.92 10.85
C THR A 21 40.97 -1.99 10.71
N PRO A 22 41.62 -1.01 10.07
CA PRO A 22 43.09 -0.97 9.99
C PRO A 22 43.78 -0.89 11.37
N ASN A 23 43.04 -0.44 12.39
CA ASN A 23 43.52 -0.35 13.77
C ASN A 23 43.35 -1.67 14.56
N GLY A 24 42.72 -2.69 13.95
CA GLY A 24 42.49 -4.00 14.57
C GLY A 24 41.16 -4.14 15.32
N ASP A 25 40.25 -3.17 15.22
CA ASP A 25 38.92 -3.28 15.82
C ASP A 25 38.04 -4.22 15.01
N VAL A 26 37.31 -5.11 15.69
CA VAL A 26 36.36 -6.04 15.03
C VAL A 26 34.99 -5.39 14.91
N MET A 27 34.42 -5.43 13.72
CA MET A 27 33.05 -5.02 13.45
C MET A 27 32.23 -6.19 12.87
N SER A 28 31.04 -6.41 13.42
CA SER A 28 30.05 -7.32 12.85
C SER A 28 29.08 -6.59 11.92
N LEU A 29 28.82 -7.22 10.78
CA LEU A 29 27.89 -6.81 9.73
C LEU A 29 27.07 -8.01 9.28
N THR A 30 25.88 -7.78 8.71
CA THR A 30 25.07 -8.86 8.13
C THR A 30 25.78 -9.47 6.92
N ARG A 31 25.61 -10.78 6.70
CA ARG A 31 26.13 -11.49 5.53
C ARG A 31 25.71 -10.81 4.23
N GLY A 32 26.65 -10.69 3.31
CA GLY A 32 26.50 -9.96 2.04
C GLY A 32 26.68 -8.45 2.16
N ALA A 33 27.00 -7.91 3.35
CA ALA A 33 27.33 -6.50 3.49
C ALA A 33 28.52 -6.10 2.60
N THR A 34 28.42 -4.92 2.00
CA THR A 34 29.44 -4.38 1.10
C THR A 34 30.37 -3.40 1.82
N THR A 35 31.43 -2.96 1.14
CA THR A 35 32.32 -1.92 1.67
C THR A 35 31.59 -0.60 2.01
N VAL A 36 30.50 -0.28 1.31
CA VAL A 36 29.64 0.87 1.65
C VAL A 36 28.90 0.68 2.96
N ASP A 37 28.40 -0.53 3.22
CA ASP A 37 27.77 -0.86 4.50
C ASP A 37 28.76 -0.70 5.66
N PHE A 38 30.01 -1.14 5.47
CA PHE A 38 31.09 -0.94 6.44
C PHE A 38 31.43 0.55 6.64
N ALA A 39 31.52 1.34 5.58
CA ALA A 39 31.78 2.78 5.68
C ALA A 39 30.71 3.48 6.53
N TYR A 40 29.43 3.16 6.32
CA TYR A 40 28.33 3.68 7.14
C TYR A 40 28.30 3.08 8.55
N ARG A 41 28.81 1.86 8.75
CA ARG A 41 28.93 1.25 10.08
C ARG A 41 29.93 1.98 10.96
N ILE A 42 31.06 2.41 10.38
CA ILE A 42 32.06 3.24 11.08
C ILE A 42 31.44 4.58 11.47
N HIS A 43 30.99 5.37 10.49
CA HIS A 43 30.38 6.66 10.74
C HIS A 43 29.60 7.16 9.51
N THR A 44 28.53 7.91 9.74
CA THR A 44 27.73 8.49 8.64
C THR A 44 28.57 9.39 7.71
N GLU A 45 29.46 10.21 8.27
CA GLU A 45 30.36 11.07 7.47
C GLU A 45 31.40 10.28 6.67
N VAL A 46 31.86 9.13 7.18
CA VAL A 46 32.79 8.26 6.44
C VAL A 46 32.07 7.64 5.24
N GLY A 47 30.84 7.16 5.44
CA GLY A 47 29.98 6.71 4.33
C GLY A 47 29.69 7.81 3.32
N ASN A 48 29.30 9.01 3.77
CA ASN A 48 28.97 10.13 2.90
C ASN A 48 30.16 10.62 2.05
N HIS A 49 31.37 10.49 2.56
CA HIS A 49 32.60 10.90 1.87
C HIS A 49 33.39 9.72 1.30
N CYS A 50 32.82 8.52 1.27
CA CYS A 50 33.47 7.34 0.72
C CYS A 50 33.68 7.51 -0.79
N SER A 51 34.93 7.35 -1.25
CA SER A 51 35.32 7.43 -2.66
C SER A 51 35.85 6.10 -3.20
N GLY A 52 36.31 5.22 -2.31
CA GLY A 52 36.83 3.90 -2.60
C GLY A 52 37.09 3.12 -1.32
N ALA A 53 37.46 1.85 -1.47
CA ALA A 53 37.81 0.98 -0.37
C ALA A 53 39.05 0.14 -0.73
N LEU A 54 39.85 -0.21 0.28
CA LEU A 54 40.85 -1.26 0.19
C LEU A 54 40.45 -2.43 1.07
N ILE A 55 40.63 -3.64 0.56
CA ILE A 55 40.53 -4.87 1.34
C ILE A 55 41.90 -5.52 1.34
N ASN A 56 42.46 -5.76 2.53
CA ASN A 56 43.78 -6.38 2.72
C ASN A 56 44.89 -5.64 1.92
N GLY A 57 44.81 -4.31 1.86
CA GLY A 57 45.77 -3.44 1.15
C GLY A 57 45.59 -3.35 -0.38
N ARG A 58 44.54 -3.96 -0.96
CA ARG A 58 44.24 -3.89 -2.39
C ARG A 58 42.98 -3.07 -2.65
N ILE A 59 43.02 -2.20 -3.66
CA ILE A 59 41.85 -1.41 -4.06
C ILE A 59 40.77 -2.35 -4.62
N VAL A 60 39.54 -2.17 -4.13
CA VAL A 60 38.35 -2.91 -4.58
C VAL A 60 37.23 -1.95 -4.97
N THR A 61 36.23 -2.47 -5.67
CA THR A 61 35.01 -1.72 -6.01
C THR A 61 34.07 -1.64 -4.81
N LEU A 62 33.24 -0.60 -4.77
CA LEU A 62 32.39 -0.30 -3.60
C LEU A 62 31.27 -1.34 -3.35
N ASP A 63 30.87 -2.06 -4.39
CA ASP A 63 29.89 -3.15 -4.40
C ASP A 63 30.45 -4.50 -3.95
N THR A 64 31.77 -4.59 -3.67
CA THR A 64 32.39 -5.84 -3.22
C THR A 64 31.82 -6.27 -1.87
N GLU A 65 31.32 -7.50 -1.79
CA GLU A 65 30.86 -8.14 -0.55
C GLU A 65 32.04 -8.49 0.36
N LEU A 66 31.85 -8.27 1.66
CA LEU A 66 32.86 -8.49 2.69
C LEU A 66 32.88 -9.94 3.17
N GLN A 67 34.07 -10.45 3.48
CA GLN A 67 34.28 -11.80 4.01
C GLN A 67 34.86 -11.79 5.43
N ASN A 68 34.68 -12.91 6.14
CA ASN A 68 35.22 -13.06 7.48
C ASN A 68 36.74 -12.93 7.48
N GLY A 69 37.26 -12.04 8.31
CA GLY A 69 38.70 -11.80 8.44
C GLY A 69 39.27 -10.70 7.55
N ASP A 70 38.45 -10.06 6.71
CA ASP A 70 38.91 -8.96 5.86
C ASP A 70 39.29 -7.73 6.68
N ILE A 71 40.46 -7.15 6.37
CA ILE A 71 40.87 -5.84 6.87
C ILE A 71 40.41 -4.79 5.84
N VAL A 72 39.43 -3.98 6.23
CA VAL A 72 38.78 -3.01 5.33
C VAL A 72 39.23 -1.60 5.68
N GLU A 73 39.77 -0.89 4.70
CA GLU A 73 40.14 0.52 4.79
C GLU A 73 39.27 1.35 3.85
N ILE A 74 38.63 2.41 4.36
CA ILE A 74 37.77 3.29 3.56
C ILE A 74 38.53 4.55 3.16
N ILE A 75 38.59 4.81 1.85
CA ILE A 75 39.20 6.01 1.29
C ILE A 75 38.14 7.12 1.24
N THR A 76 38.27 8.14 2.08
CA THR A 76 37.35 9.28 2.11
C THR A 76 37.90 10.51 1.39
N GLN A 77 37.05 11.23 0.66
CA GLN A 77 37.38 12.51 0.02
C GLN A 77 36.30 13.55 0.29
N LYS A 78 36.70 14.81 0.50
CA LYS A 78 35.78 15.93 0.83
C LYS A 78 34.68 16.16 -0.23
N ASN A 79 35.01 15.95 -1.49
CA ASN A 79 34.08 16.14 -2.62
C ASN A 79 33.39 14.83 -3.05
N SER A 80 33.66 13.71 -2.35
CA SER A 80 32.92 12.47 -2.62
C SER A 80 31.59 12.52 -1.91
N HIS A 81 30.57 12.02 -2.59
CA HIS A 81 29.17 12.03 -2.16
C HIS A 81 28.51 10.72 -2.58
N PRO A 82 27.50 10.23 -1.82
CA PRO A 82 26.76 9.03 -2.19
C PRO A 82 26.04 9.20 -3.53
N SER A 83 26.11 8.18 -4.38
CA SER A 83 25.30 8.12 -5.59
C SER A 83 24.04 7.27 -5.33
N LEU A 84 22.99 7.46 -6.14
CA LEU A 84 21.77 6.65 -6.05
C LEU A 84 22.03 5.17 -6.34
N ASP A 85 23.04 4.86 -7.14
CA ASP A 85 23.43 3.50 -7.49
C ASP A 85 23.85 2.67 -6.27
N TRP A 86 24.33 3.33 -5.21
CA TRP A 86 24.68 2.66 -3.95
C TRP A 86 23.48 1.95 -3.30
N LEU A 87 22.24 2.36 -3.61
CA LEU A 87 21.04 1.68 -3.12
C LEU A 87 20.83 0.30 -3.77
N ASN A 88 21.52 -0.02 -4.87
CA ASN A 88 21.41 -1.31 -5.52
C ASN A 88 22.23 -2.39 -4.80
N TYR A 89 23.35 -2.02 -4.18
CA TYR A 89 24.26 -2.95 -3.53
C TYR A 89 24.46 -2.72 -2.02
N ALA A 90 24.01 -1.61 -1.44
CA ALA A 90 23.95 -1.46 0.01
C ALA A 90 22.89 -2.41 0.59
N VAL A 91 23.32 -3.34 1.43
CA VAL A 91 22.47 -4.40 2.00
C VAL A 91 21.84 -3.95 3.31
N THR A 92 22.60 -3.28 4.17
CA THR A 92 22.13 -2.94 5.50
C THR A 92 21.06 -1.85 5.47
N SER A 93 20.00 -2.03 6.27
CA SER A 93 18.92 -1.04 6.40
C SER A 93 19.45 0.33 6.87
N GLY A 94 20.48 0.32 7.72
CA GLY A 94 21.17 1.52 8.21
C GLY A 94 21.85 2.31 7.10
N ALA A 95 22.67 1.68 6.26
CA ALA A 95 23.34 2.35 5.14
C ALA A 95 22.33 2.86 4.13
N ARG A 96 21.37 2.02 3.70
CA ARG A 96 20.30 2.40 2.76
C ARG A 96 19.53 3.63 3.25
N ASN A 97 19.18 3.67 4.53
CA ASN A 97 18.45 4.81 5.10
C ASN A 97 19.31 6.08 5.14
N ARG A 98 20.59 5.99 5.51
CA ARG A 98 21.50 7.16 5.52
C ARG A 98 21.77 7.71 4.12
N ILE A 99 21.93 6.83 3.11
CA ILE A 99 22.08 7.24 1.70
C ILE A 99 20.82 8.00 1.24
N ARG A 100 19.63 7.45 1.50
CA ARG A 100 18.35 8.14 1.18
C ARG A 100 18.23 9.48 1.90
N GLN A 101 18.57 9.53 3.19
CA GLN A 101 18.54 10.77 3.98
C GLN A 101 19.50 11.82 3.43
N TRP A 102 20.71 11.42 3.04
CA TRP A 102 21.68 12.31 2.42
C TRP A 102 21.12 12.87 1.10
N TYR A 103 20.57 12.02 0.24
CA TYR A 103 20.02 12.46 -1.04
C TYR A 103 18.81 13.40 -0.86
N LYS A 104 17.93 13.10 0.12
CA LYS A 104 16.81 13.95 0.54
C LYS A 104 17.27 15.35 0.96
N ARG A 105 18.39 15.44 1.70
CA ARG A 105 18.94 16.71 2.18
C ARG A 105 19.64 17.50 1.07
N SER A 106 20.43 16.83 0.23
CA SER A 106 21.24 17.47 -0.81
C SER A 106 20.43 18.01 -1.99
N HIS A 107 19.33 17.33 -2.36
CA HIS A 107 18.47 17.73 -3.50
C HIS A 107 17.13 18.31 -3.04
N ARG A 108 17.11 18.91 -1.85
CA ARG A 108 15.87 19.42 -1.25
C ARG A 108 15.15 20.40 -2.17
N ASP A 109 15.88 21.37 -2.72
CA ASP A 109 15.30 22.44 -3.53
C ASP A 109 14.75 21.91 -4.87
N GLU A 110 15.47 20.97 -5.50
CA GLU A 110 15.02 20.29 -6.72
C GLU A 110 13.79 19.41 -6.47
N ASN A 111 13.78 18.66 -5.37
CA ASN A 111 12.65 17.84 -4.97
C ASN A 111 11.43 18.71 -4.64
N MET A 112 11.64 19.85 -3.98
CA MET A 112 10.57 20.80 -3.69
C MET A 112 9.97 21.37 -4.98
N ALA A 113 10.80 21.78 -5.94
CA ALA A 113 10.35 22.27 -7.24
C ALA A 113 9.56 21.19 -8.01
N ARG A 114 10.03 19.93 -7.98
CA ARG A 114 9.35 18.80 -8.62
C ARG A 114 8.01 18.48 -7.95
N GLY A 115 7.96 18.43 -6.63
CA GLY A 115 6.73 18.21 -5.88
C GLY A 115 5.70 19.32 -6.12
N ARG A 116 6.17 20.56 -6.25
CA ARG A 116 5.35 21.70 -6.64
C ARG A 116 4.72 21.53 -8.01
N ASP A 117 5.50 21.19 -9.04
CA ASP A 117 5.00 20.96 -10.40
C ASP A 117 4.00 19.79 -10.45
N MET A 118 4.26 18.70 -9.72
CA MET A 118 3.34 17.56 -9.62
C MET A 118 2.00 17.94 -8.99
N LEU A 119 2.03 18.74 -7.92
CA LEU A 119 0.82 19.18 -7.23
C LEU A 119 0.05 20.24 -8.03
N GLU A 120 0.75 21.15 -8.70
CA GLU A 120 0.16 22.16 -9.60
C GLU A 120 -0.57 21.50 -10.78
N LYS A 121 0.01 20.45 -11.37
CA LYS A 121 -0.64 19.66 -12.44
C LYS A 121 -1.92 18.98 -11.96
N ALA A 122 -1.98 18.56 -10.70
CA ALA A 122 -3.12 17.85 -10.14
C ALA A 122 -4.26 18.78 -9.69
N LEU A 123 -3.95 19.97 -9.19
CA LEU A 123 -4.92 20.93 -8.64
C LEU A 123 -5.30 22.05 -9.61
N GLY A 124 -4.51 22.26 -10.66
CA GLY A 124 -4.68 23.34 -11.62
C GLY A 124 -3.94 24.63 -11.21
N LYS A 125 -3.62 25.47 -12.20
CA LYS A 125 -2.78 26.68 -12.01
C LYS A 125 -3.50 27.81 -11.26
N ASN A 126 -4.83 27.86 -11.34
CA ASN A 126 -5.61 28.96 -10.80
C ASN A 126 -5.71 28.84 -9.27
N GLY A 127 -5.12 29.81 -8.56
CA GLY A 127 -5.17 29.88 -7.09
C GLY A 127 -4.19 28.98 -6.35
N PHE A 128 -3.32 28.24 -7.05
CA PHE A 128 -2.35 27.32 -6.44
C PHE A 128 -1.36 28.01 -5.48
N GLU A 129 -0.82 29.17 -5.88
CA GLU A 129 0.06 29.98 -5.03
C GLU A 129 -0.60 30.45 -3.72
N ALA A 130 -1.88 30.84 -3.81
CA ALA A 130 -2.66 31.26 -2.65
C ALA A 130 -3.00 30.07 -1.75
N MET A 131 -3.26 28.90 -2.35
CA MET A 131 -3.55 27.66 -1.64
C MET A 131 -2.33 27.14 -0.88
N LEU A 132 -1.12 27.17 -1.46
CA LEU A 132 0.08 26.73 -0.75
C LEU A 132 0.44 27.58 0.48
N LYS A 133 0.03 28.86 0.48
CA LYS A 133 0.21 29.78 1.62
C LYS A 133 -0.98 29.76 2.59
N SER A 134 -2.00 28.97 2.32
CA SER A 134 -3.22 28.91 3.12
C SER A 134 -3.05 27.98 4.33
N GLU A 135 -3.78 28.26 5.40
CA GLU A 135 -3.83 27.42 6.61
C GLU A 135 -4.24 25.95 6.33
N PRO A 136 -5.11 25.64 5.33
CA PRO A 136 -5.37 24.27 4.89
C PRO A 136 -4.14 23.51 4.40
N ALA A 137 -3.21 24.19 3.71
CA ALA A 137 -1.98 23.55 3.25
C ALA A 137 -1.08 23.15 4.41
N GLN A 138 -0.98 24.04 5.41
CA GLN A 138 -0.24 23.76 6.64
C GLN A 138 -0.88 22.61 7.42
N THR A 139 -2.21 22.59 7.54
CA THR A 139 -2.96 21.51 8.18
C THR A 139 -2.75 20.17 7.46
N ALA A 140 -2.70 20.18 6.12
CA ALA A 140 -2.42 18.97 5.34
C ALA A 140 -0.98 18.48 5.53
N ALA A 141 0.00 19.38 5.67
CA ALA A 141 1.39 19.02 5.97
C ALA A 141 1.51 18.35 7.33
N GLU A 142 0.90 18.91 8.37
CA GLU A 142 0.90 18.35 9.72
C GLU A 142 0.24 16.96 9.77
N ARG A 143 -0.88 16.78 9.07
CA ARG A 143 -1.54 15.46 8.93
C ARG A 143 -0.71 14.44 8.17
N CYS A 144 0.24 14.88 7.36
CA CYS A 144 1.20 14.02 6.68
C CYS A 144 2.51 13.84 7.47
N ASN A 145 2.57 14.31 8.71
CA ASN A 145 3.77 14.31 9.59
C ASN A 145 4.93 15.18 9.09
N TYR A 146 4.62 16.27 8.37
CA TYR A 146 5.60 17.27 7.97
C TYR A 146 5.35 18.60 8.72
N PRO A 147 6.40 19.29 9.18
CA PRO A 147 6.24 20.51 9.96
C PRO A 147 5.88 21.74 9.13
N ASN A 148 6.13 21.71 7.81
CA ASN A 148 5.78 22.79 6.89
C ASN A 148 5.42 22.24 5.51
N VAL A 149 4.76 23.09 4.71
CA VAL A 149 4.34 22.77 3.33
C VAL A 149 5.53 22.48 2.42
N ASP A 150 6.65 23.18 2.60
CA ASP A 150 7.86 22.98 1.77
C ASP A 150 8.48 21.58 1.98
N ASP A 151 8.44 21.07 3.21
CA ASP A 151 8.86 19.72 3.59
C ASP A 151 7.93 18.66 2.99
N LEU A 152 6.62 18.94 2.97
CA LEU A 152 5.64 18.09 2.30
C LEU A 152 5.89 18.04 0.78
N LEU A 153 6.17 19.19 0.15
CA LEU A 153 6.49 19.27 -1.28
C LEU A 153 7.80 18.55 -1.61
N ALA A 154 8.83 18.70 -0.78
CA ALA A 154 10.08 17.96 -0.93
C ALA A 154 9.87 16.44 -0.77
N GLY A 155 9.04 16.01 0.19
CA GLY A 155 8.64 14.61 0.38
C GLY A 155 7.85 14.05 -0.80
N LEU A 156 6.97 14.86 -1.41
CA LEU A 156 6.24 14.51 -2.62
C LEU A 156 7.16 14.37 -3.83
N GLY A 157 8.12 15.30 -4.03
CA GLY A 157 9.02 15.28 -5.18
C GLY A 157 10.03 14.13 -5.19
N TYR A 158 10.41 13.63 -4.02
CA TYR A 158 11.24 12.41 -3.89
C TYR A 158 10.41 11.11 -3.81
N GLY A 159 9.09 11.20 -3.62
CA GLY A 159 8.19 10.05 -3.60
C GLY A 159 8.02 9.37 -2.24
N GLU A 160 8.36 10.04 -1.14
CA GLU A 160 8.05 9.59 0.22
C GLU A 160 6.54 9.65 0.50
N VAL A 161 5.86 10.63 -0.10
CA VAL A 161 4.41 10.81 -0.03
C VAL A 161 3.82 10.74 -1.43
N THR A 162 2.73 9.98 -1.59
CA THR A 162 2.03 9.90 -2.88
C THR A 162 1.18 11.15 -3.14
N LEU A 163 1.13 11.59 -4.39
CA LEU A 163 0.32 12.73 -4.84
C LEU A 163 -1.15 12.65 -4.39
N ASN A 164 -1.77 11.48 -4.50
CA ASN A 164 -3.18 11.28 -4.13
C ASN A 164 -3.42 11.50 -2.63
N LEU A 165 -2.47 11.08 -1.78
CA LEU A 165 -2.57 11.31 -0.35
C LEU A 165 -2.53 12.81 -0.03
N VAL A 166 -1.59 13.55 -0.64
CA VAL A 166 -1.48 15.01 -0.46
C VAL A 166 -2.75 15.73 -0.93
N VAL A 167 -3.25 15.39 -2.12
CA VAL A 167 -4.46 16.00 -2.70
C VAL A 167 -5.69 15.74 -1.82
N ASN A 168 -5.87 14.51 -1.33
CA ASN A 168 -7.01 14.19 -0.47
C ASN A 168 -6.95 14.96 0.87
N ARG A 169 -5.76 15.04 1.48
CA ARG A 169 -5.56 15.80 2.72
C ARG A 169 -5.79 17.29 2.56
N LEU A 170 -5.39 17.85 1.42
CA LEU A 170 -5.66 19.26 1.08
C LEU A 170 -7.16 19.53 0.91
N ARG A 171 -7.89 18.64 0.21
CA ARG A 171 -9.35 18.77 0.06
C ARG A 171 -10.08 18.70 1.39
N GLU A 172 -9.68 17.77 2.27
CA GLU A 172 -10.22 17.67 3.64
C GLU A 172 -9.99 18.95 4.44
N ALA A 173 -8.80 19.53 4.36
CA ALA A 173 -8.45 20.74 5.11
C ALA A 173 -9.21 21.98 4.62
N VAL A 174 -9.42 22.11 3.31
CA VAL A 174 -10.22 23.21 2.72
C VAL A 174 -11.70 23.08 3.11
N LYS A 175 -12.26 21.86 3.12
CA LYS A 175 -13.65 21.61 3.52
C LYS A 175 -13.89 21.93 5.01
N ALA A 176 -12.86 21.79 5.85
CA ALA A 176 -12.96 22.06 7.29
C ALA A 176 -12.99 23.56 7.67
N GLN A 177 -12.63 24.47 6.75
CA GLN A 177 -12.50 25.91 7.04
C GLN A 177 -13.63 26.79 6.48
N GLN A 178 -14.65 26.22 5.84
CA GLN A 178 -15.81 27.01 5.39
C GLN A 178 -16.79 27.27 6.56
N PRO A 179 -17.21 28.53 6.83
CA PRO A 179 -18.22 28.83 7.82
C PRO A 179 -19.61 28.37 7.36
N ILE A 180 -20.37 27.73 8.25
CA ILE A 180 -21.75 27.29 8.01
C ILE A 180 -22.69 28.43 8.43
N GLU A 181 -23.36 29.11 7.48
CA GLU A 181 -24.51 29.97 7.79
C GLU A 181 -25.85 29.26 7.53
N PRO A 182 -26.87 29.40 8.40
CA PRO A 182 -28.17 28.78 8.23
C PRO A 182 -29.23 29.76 7.66
N THR A 183 -29.90 29.41 6.55
CA THR A 183 -31.37 29.58 6.33
C THR A 183 -31.83 29.04 4.98
N ALA A 184 -33.08 28.56 4.97
CA ALA A 184 -33.75 27.77 3.93
C ALA A 184 -34.28 28.60 2.72
N ASN A 185 -34.22 28.07 1.49
CA ASN A 185 -35.32 27.30 0.84
C ASN A 185 -35.02 26.98 -0.66
N ILE A 186 -34.99 25.68 -0.97
CA ILE A 186 -35.45 24.94 -2.17
C ILE A 186 -34.91 25.34 -3.57
N LYS A 187 -33.97 24.56 -4.11
CA LYS A 187 -34.18 23.47 -5.11
C LYS A 187 -32.86 22.74 -5.42
N THR A 188 -32.91 21.40 -5.25
CA THR A 188 -32.16 20.34 -5.97
C THR A 188 -30.66 20.53 -6.21
N GLU A 189 -29.82 19.79 -5.46
CA GLU A 189 -29.06 18.63 -5.97
C GLU A 189 -28.02 18.16 -4.93
N ASP A 190 -28.18 16.88 -4.59
CA ASP A 190 -27.18 15.88 -4.23
C ASP A 190 -26.27 16.02 -2.98
N SER A 191 -26.50 15.02 -2.11
CA SER A 191 -25.50 14.26 -1.37
C SER A 191 -24.82 14.92 -0.19
N GLU A 192 -25.56 15.01 0.91
CA GLU A 192 -24.97 14.87 2.24
C GLU A 192 -26.01 14.38 3.26
N THR A 193 -25.85 13.15 3.75
CA THR A 193 -26.02 12.82 5.17
C THR A 193 -25.46 11.43 5.47
N LEU A 194 -24.89 11.32 6.66
CA LEU A 194 -24.45 10.11 7.37
C LEU A 194 -23.00 9.69 7.21
N LEU A 195 -22.04 10.50 7.68
CA LEU A 195 -20.83 9.98 8.33
C LEU A 195 -20.41 10.91 9.49
N ALA A 196 -21.27 11.01 10.49
CA ALA A 196 -20.86 11.34 11.85
C ALA A 196 -20.95 10.07 12.70
N GLU A 197 -19.97 9.91 13.59
CA GLU A 197 -19.75 8.79 14.52
C GLU A 197 -19.03 7.57 13.94
N VAL A 198 -17.69 7.64 13.88
CA VAL A 198 -16.83 6.84 14.79
C VAL A 198 -15.53 7.62 15.01
N ILE A 199 -15.49 8.39 16.10
CA ILE A 199 -14.24 8.74 16.77
C ILE A 199 -14.14 7.75 17.93
N THR A 200 -13.15 6.86 17.92
CA THR A 200 -12.52 6.45 19.18
C THR A 200 -11.09 6.01 18.94
N SER A 201 -10.24 6.57 19.79
CA SER A 201 -8.79 6.70 19.70
C SER A 201 -8.03 5.39 20.02
N PRO A 202 -6.69 5.38 19.92
CA PRO A 202 -5.87 4.18 19.85
C PRO A 202 -5.59 3.60 21.24
N SER A 203 -5.53 2.28 21.35
CA SER A 203 -4.95 1.62 22.52
C SER A 203 -4.21 0.36 22.11
N LYS A 204 -2.97 0.26 22.61
CA LYS A 204 -2.07 -0.89 22.52
C LYS A 204 -2.78 -2.19 22.93
N SER A 205 -2.56 -3.27 22.17
CA SER A 205 -2.39 -4.60 22.77
C SER A 205 -1.50 -5.45 21.88
N LEU A 206 -0.36 -5.84 22.44
CA LEU A 206 0.39 -7.00 22.00
C LEU A 206 -0.44 -8.27 22.32
N THR A 207 -0.31 -9.28 21.46
CA THR A 207 -0.65 -10.71 21.66
C THR A 207 -2.12 -11.11 21.94
N ARG A 208 -2.82 -11.55 20.89
CA ARG A 208 -3.55 -12.85 20.84
C ARG A 208 -3.47 -13.40 19.41
N THR A 209 -2.92 -14.60 19.25
CA THR A 209 -2.69 -15.28 17.96
C THR A 209 -3.92 -16.03 17.44
N SER A 210 -5.15 -15.49 17.63
CA SER A 210 -6.38 -16.16 17.16
C SER A 210 -7.47 -15.23 16.61
N ASP A 211 -7.16 -13.95 16.41
CA ASP A 211 -8.14 -12.90 16.05
C ASP A 211 -7.90 -12.30 14.66
N ALA A 212 -7.08 -12.97 13.83
CA ALA A 212 -6.80 -12.50 12.47
C ALA A 212 -7.93 -12.93 11.53
N PRO A 213 -8.44 -12.06 10.65
CA PRO A 213 -9.53 -12.39 9.71
C PRO A 213 -9.10 -13.43 8.65
N ILE A 214 -7.79 -13.61 8.47
CA ILE A 214 -7.19 -14.53 7.51
C ILE A 214 -6.15 -15.39 8.24
N LEU A 215 -6.32 -16.69 8.12
CA LEU A 215 -5.40 -17.70 8.66
C LEU A 215 -4.24 -17.94 7.68
N GLY A 216 -3.04 -18.19 8.21
CA GLY A 216 -1.82 -18.48 7.45
C GLY A 216 -0.96 -17.25 7.12
N VAL A 217 -1.41 -16.05 7.47
CA VAL A 217 -0.67 -14.78 7.34
C VAL A 217 -0.76 -13.94 8.62
N GLU A 218 -0.92 -14.60 9.78
CA GLU A 218 -1.07 -13.90 11.05
C GLU A 218 0.17 -13.05 11.36
N GLY A 219 -0.04 -11.77 11.71
CA GLY A 219 1.05 -10.84 12.01
C GLY A 219 1.81 -10.30 10.78
N LEU A 220 1.43 -10.71 9.56
CA LEU A 220 1.98 -10.18 8.31
C LEU A 220 1.07 -9.10 7.72
N LEU A 221 1.66 -8.08 7.09
CA LEU A 221 0.91 -7.06 6.35
C LEU A 221 0.22 -7.70 5.15
N HIS A 222 -1.10 -7.69 5.14
CA HIS A 222 -1.91 -8.23 4.05
C HIS A 222 -3.09 -7.32 3.70
N HIS A 223 -3.60 -7.43 2.47
CA HIS A 223 -4.76 -6.68 1.99
C HIS A 223 -5.56 -7.48 0.95
N MET A 224 -6.83 -7.14 0.77
CA MET A 224 -7.69 -7.75 -0.26
C MET A 224 -7.35 -7.20 -1.64
N ALA A 225 -7.21 -8.07 -2.63
CA ALA A 225 -6.90 -7.65 -4.00
C ALA A 225 -8.11 -6.98 -4.69
N GLY A 226 -7.87 -5.81 -5.28
CA GLY A 226 -8.89 -5.05 -6.03
C GLY A 226 -9.34 -5.69 -7.35
N CYS A 227 -8.59 -6.64 -7.90
CA CYS A 227 -8.96 -7.23 -9.19
C CYS A 227 -10.09 -8.27 -9.10
N CYS A 228 -10.19 -9.01 -7.99
CA CYS A 228 -11.16 -10.09 -7.79
C CYS A 228 -12.02 -9.94 -6.53
N HIS A 229 -11.70 -8.98 -5.65
CA HIS A 229 -12.48 -8.61 -4.45
C HIS A 229 -12.90 -9.79 -3.52
N PRO A 230 -12.01 -10.73 -3.15
CA PRO A 230 -12.43 -12.01 -2.57
C PRO A 230 -13.39 -11.89 -1.38
N LEU A 231 -14.39 -12.77 -1.30
CA LEU A 231 -15.41 -12.73 -0.25
C LEU A 231 -15.25 -13.84 0.78
N PRO A 232 -15.68 -13.63 2.04
CA PRO A 232 -15.77 -14.70 3.01
C PRO A 232 -16.57 -15.89 2.49
N GLY A 233 -16.01 -17.09 2.65
CA GLY A 233 -16.56 -18.34 2.12
C GLY A 233 -16.03 -18.74 0.74
N GLU A 234 -15.30 -17.88 0.05
CA GLU A 234 -14.59 -18.24 -1.19
C GLU A 234 -13.22 -18.87 -0.89
N PRO A 235 -12.73 -19.80 -1.73
CA PRO A 235 -11.35 -20.23 -1.66
C PRO A 235 -10.43 -19.05 -2.04
N ILE A 236 -9.44 -18.78 -1.18
CA ILE A 236 -8.50 -17.67 -1.33
C ILE A 236 -7.05 -18.14 -1.36
N ILE A 237 -6.18 -17.33 -1.96
CA ILE A 237 -4.75 -17.56 -2.06
C ILE A 237 -4.00 -16.25 -1.81
N GLY A 238 -2.91 -16.31 -1.06
CA GLY A 238 -2.03 -15.19 -0.78
C GLY A 238 -0.95 -15.08 -1.85
N VAL A 239 -0.67 -13.87 -2.31
CA VAL A 239 0.41 -13.58 -3.26
C VAL A 239 1.37 -12.59 -2.61
N VAL A 240 2.64 -12.96 -2.48
CA VAL A 240 3.69 -12.06 -1.99
C VAL A 240 3.96 -11.00 -3.07
N SER A 241 3.67 -9.74 -2.78
CA SER A 241 3.95 -8.64 -3.72
C SER A 241 5.46 -8.36 -3.79
N MET A 242 6.00 -8.05 -4.99
CA MET A 242 7.42 -7.71 -5.19
C MET A 242 7.82 -6.31 -4.62
N GLY A 243 7.11 -5.81 -3.60
CA GLY A 243 7.32 -4.48 -3.03
C GLY A 243 6.72 -4.35 -1.63
N SER A 244 6.65 -3.14 -1.08
CA SER A 244 6.23 -2.88 0.31
C SER A 244 4.74 -3.10 0.62
N ARG A 245 3.93 -3.56 -0.34
CA ARG A 245 2.48 -3.77 -0.17
C ARG A 245 2.11 -5.06 0.57
N GLY A 246 3.11 -5.86 0.96
CA GLY A 246 2.91 -7.11 1.70
C GLY A 246 2.23 -8.18 0.84
N ILE A 247 1.30 -8.90 1.45
CA ILE A 247 0.62 -10.05 0.84
C ILE A 247 -0.74 -9.59 0.29
N ALA A 248 -0.98 -9.79 -1.01
CA ALA A 248 -2.26 -9.54 -1.64
C ALA A 248 -3.10 -10.82 -1.60
N ILE A 249 -4.35 -10.72 -1.14
CA ILE A 249 -5.26 -11.86 -1.01
C ILE A 249 -6.17 -11.89 -2.23
N HIS A 250 -6.08 -12.97 -3.00
CA HIS A 250 -6.85 -13.19 -4.21
C HIS A 250 -7.82 -14.36 -4.04
N ARG A 251 -8.88 -14.39 -4.86
CA ARG A 251 -9.71 -15.58 -5.04
C ARG A 251 -8.89 -16.64 -5.78
N GLN A 252 -9.01 -17.90 -5.37
CA GLN A 252 -8.38 -19.01 -6.10
C GLN A 252 -8.97 -19.10 -7.52
N GLY A 253 -8.10 -19.16 -8.54
CA GLY A 253 -8.52 -19.10 -9.95
C GLY A 253 -8.66 -17.68 -10.51
N CYS A 254 -8.13 -16.65 -9.83
CA CYS A 254 -8.03 -15.31 -10.39
C CYS A 254 -7.04 -15.28 -11.58
N PRO A 255 -7.41 -14.76 -12.77
CA PRO A 255 -6.53 -14.71 -13.95
C PRO A 255 -5.20 -13.99 -13.70
N ASN A 256 -5.21 -13.00 -12.80
CA ASN A 256 -4.01 -12.24 -12.42
C ASN A 256 -3.02 -13.05 -11.57
N VAL A 257 -3.43 -14.18 -11.01
CA VAL A 257 -2.58 -15.05 -10.17
C VAL A 257 -2.00 -16.22 -10.97
N GLU A 258 -2.65 -16.65 -12.05
CA GLU A 258 -2.25 -17.82 -12.84
C GLU A 258 -0.81 -17.73 -13.39
N ARG A 259 -0.33 -16.50 -13.65
CA ARG A 259 1.00 -16.24 -14.21
C ARG A 259 2.10 -16.03 -13.16
N ILE A 260 1.77 -16.15 -11.87
CA ILE A 260 2.70 -15.89 -10.77
C ILE A 260 3.40 -17.19 -10.38
N ALA A 261 4.73 -17.11 -10.17
CA ALA A 261 5.55 -18.24 -9.75
C ALA A 261 5.10 -18.79 -8.38
N GLY A 262 5.13 -20.12 -8.23
CA GLY A 262 4.55 -20.82 -7.09
C GLY A 262 5.25 -20.55 -5.75
N ASP A 263 6.52 -20.15 -5.77
CA ASP A 263 7.30 -19.74 -4.59
C ASP A 263 6.76 -18.47 -3.92
N ARG A 264 5.96 -17.67 -4.63
CA ARG A 264 5.32 -16.46 -4.12
C ARG A 264 3.85 -16.66 -3.72
N LEU A 265 3.36 -17.89 -3.81
CA LEU A 265 1.99 -18.24 -3.43
C LEU A 265 1.97 -18.81 -2.01
N ILE A 266 1.13 -18.24 -1.16
CA ILE A 266 0.96 -18.65 0.23
C ILE A 266 -0.46 -19.21 0.40
N PRO A 267 -0.61 -20.43 0.93
CA PRO A 267 -1.93 -20.97 1.27
C PRO A 267 -2.53 -20.18 2.43
N VAL A 268 -3.73 -19.66 2.24
CA VAL A 268 -4.47 -18.86 3.24
C VAL A 268 -5.94 -19.27 3.26
N SER A 269 -6.63 -18.99 4.36
CA SER A 269 -8.07 -19.26 4.46
C SER A 269 -8.78 -18.23 5.33
N TRP A 270 -10.07 -18.04 5.10
CA TRP A 270 -10.91 -17.19 5.95
C TRP A 270 -11.01 -17.76 7.36
N ASN A 271 -10.93 -16.88 8.36
CA ASN A 271 -11.21 -17.25 9.75
C ASN A 271 -12.73 -17.32 9.97
N ALA A 272 -13.26 -18.53 10.14
CA ALA A 272 -14.69 -18.76 10.33
C ALA A 272 -15.22 -18.32 11.72
N GLY A 273 -14.34 -17.97 12.67
CA GLY A 273 -14.68 -17.79 14.08
C GLY A 273 -15.33 -16.46 14.48
N GLU A 274 -15.32 -15.43 13.63
CA GLU A 274 -15.63 -14.05 14.07
C GLU A 274 -16.99 -13.49 13.59
N THR A 275 -17.78 -14.24 12.82
CA THR A 275 -19.09 -13.76 12.33
C THR A 275 -20.15 -13.57 13.44
N ALA A 276 -19.85 -13.93 14.69
CA ALA A 276 -20.82 -13.93 15.80
C ALA A 276 -20.60 -12.86 16.89
N ALA A 277 -19.48 -12.12 16.91
CA ALA A 277 -19.10 -11.29 18.07
C ALA A 277 -19.32 -9.77 17.89
N SER A 278 -19.50 -9.28 16.67
CA SER A 278 -19.63 -7.85 16.36
C SER A 278 -21.11 -7.46 16.10
N LYS A 279 -21.58 -6.39 16.76
CA LYS A 279 -22.96 -5.86 16.65
C LYS A 279 -23.41 -5.44 15.24
N ARG A 280 -22.48 -5.36 14.27
CA ARG A 280 -22.73 -5.19 12.84
C ARG A 280 -21.86 -6.18 12.08
N LEU A 281 -22.50 -7.00 11.24
CA LEU A 281 -21.78 -7.88 10.32
C LEU A 281 -21.00 -7.02 9.31
N PRO A 282 -19.69 -7.23 9.12
CA PRO A 282 -18.94 -6.52 8.10
C PRO A 282 -19.51 -6.82 6.71
N THR A 283 -19.53 -5.80 5.85
CA THR A 283 -19.90 -5.94 4.44
C THR A 283 -18.69 -5.67 3.54
N TYR A 284 -18.70 -6.28 2.36
CA TYR A 284 -17.62 -6.28 1.40
C TYR A 284 -18.14 -5.78 0.05
N PRO A 285 -17.46 -4.82 -0.59
CA PRO A 285 -17.90 -4.26 -1.85
C PRO A 285 -17.65 -5.24 -3.00
N VAL A 286 -18.63 -5.37 -3.88
CA VAL A 286 -18.57 -6.21 -5.09
C VAL A 286 -19.16 -5.45 -6.26
N GLN A 287 -18.49 -5.52 -7.40
CA GLN A 287 -19.04 -5.02 -8.66
C GLN A 287 -19.73 -6.14 -9.43
N VAL A 288 -20.92 -5.85 -9.92
CA VAL A 288 -21.78 -6.80 -10.63
C VAL A 288 -22.29 -6.13 -11.89
N ARG A 289 -22.20 -6.83 -13.01
CA ARG A 289 -22.78 -6.42 -14.29
C ARG A 289 -24.00 -7.30 -14.57
N ILE A 290 -25.10 -6.64 -14.92
CA ILE A 290 -26.37 -7.25 -15.26
C ILE A 290 -26.76 -6.82 -16.66
N GLU A 291 -26.96 -7.78 -17.54
CA GLU A 291 -27.53 -7.55 -18.86
C GLU A 291 -29.03 -7.84 -18.80
N VAL A 292 -29.83 -6.86 -19.20
CA VAL A 292 -31.29 -6.94 -19.09
C VAL A 292 -32.00 -6.50 -20.34
N ILE A 293 -33.23 -6.97 -20.52
CA ILE A 293 -34.16 -6.46 -21.53
C ILE A 293 -34.58 -5.05 -21.11
N ASP A 294 -34.31 -4.07 -21.98
CA ASP A 294 -34.61 -2.66 -21.70
C ASP A 294 -36.12 -2.40 -21.78
N ARG A 295 -36.78 -2.40 -20.62
CA ARG A 295 -38.18 -2.03 -20.46
C ARG A 295 -38.36 -1.02 -19.36
N VAL A 296 -39.47 -0.28 -19.44
CA VAL A 296 -39.85 0.68 -18.40
C VAL A 296 -39.94 -0.02 -17.05
N GLY A 297 -39.20 0.50 -16.07
CA GLY A 297 -39.20 0.03 -14.69
C GLY A 297 -38.19 -1.07 -14.34
N VAL A 298 -37.43 -1.63 -15.31
CA VAL A 298 -36.52 -2.75 -15.05
C VAL A 298 -35.50 -2.45 -13.94
N LEU A 299 -34.89 -1.26 -13.94
CA LEU A 299 -33.96 -0.84 -12.89
C LEU A 299 -34.63 -0.76 -11.52
N LYS A 300 -35.87 -0.24 -11.46
CA LYS A 300 -36.62 -0.15 -10.21
C LYS A 300 -36.86 -1.53 -9.63
N ASP A 301 -37.29 -2.47 -10.46
CA ASP A 301 -37.59 -3.84 -10.04
C ASP A 301 -36.32 -4.53 -9.46
N ILE A 302 -35.17 -4.35 -10.12
CA ILE A 302 -33.87 -4.83 -9.64
C ILE A 302 -33.51 -4.20 -8.27
N LEU A 303 -33.61 -2.87 -8.14
CA LEU A 303 -33.30 -2.18 -6.89
C LEU A 303 -34.26 -2.57 -5.75
N SER A 304 -35.54 -2.83 -6.04
CA SER A 304 -36.50 -3.34 -5.07
C SER A 304 -36.10 -4.72 -4.56
N HIS A 305 -35.72 -5.65 -5.44
CA HIS A 305 -35.22 -6.97 -5.03
C HIS A 305 -33.95 -6.89 -4.17
N LEU A 306 -33.04 -5.96 -4.49
CA LEU A 306 -31.84 -5.73 -3.68
C LEU A 306 -32.18 -5.14 -2.29
N SER A 307 -33.16 -4.24 -2.22
CA SER A 307 -33.64 -3.67 -0.97
C SER A 307 -34.30 -4.70 -0.06
N ASP A 308 -35.09 -5.62 -0.63
CA ASP A 308 -35.71 -6.73 0.13
C ASP A 308 -34.67 -7.63 0.78
N LEU A 309 -33.51 -7.81 0.13
CA LEU A 309 -32.36 -8.55 0.65
C LEU A 309 -31.47 -7.74 1.60
N GLN A 310 -31.84 -6.49 1.91
CA GLN A 310 -31.07 -5.59 2.76
C GLN A 310 -29.64 -5.35 2.23
N ILE A 311 -29.48 -5.28 0.91
CA ILE A 311 -28.20 -5.02 0.25
C ILE A 311 -28.07 -3.53 -0.04
N ASN A 312 -26.96 -2.95 0.41
CA ASN A 312 -26.64 -1.58 0.07
C ASN A 312 -26.08 -1.50 -1.35
N VAL A 313 -26.53 -0.52 -2.12
CA VAL A 313 -26.05 -0.23 -3.48
C VAL A 313 -25.29 1.09 -3.43
N HIS A 314 -23.96 1.05 -3.48
CA HIS A 314 -23.10 2.24 -3.40
C HIS A 314 -22.75 2.83 -4.76
N LYS A 315 -22.95 2.07 -5.85
CA LYS A 315 -22.75 2.53 -7.23
C LYS A 315 -23.84 1.93 -8.12
N ALA A 316 -24.40 2.74 -9.01
CA ALA A 316 -25.28 2.26 -10.07
C ALA A 316 -25.00 3.06 -11.34
N GLN A 317 -24.75 2.35 -12.43
CA GLN A 317 -24.57 2.92 -13.76
C GLN A 317 -25.39 2.11 -14.75
N VAL A 318 -26.14 2.79 -15.61
CA VAL A 318 -26.96 2.15 -16.64
C VAL A 318 -26.51 2.66 -18.00
N LYS A 319 -26.33 1.73 -18.93
CA LYS A 319 -26.09 2.02 -20.34
C LYS A 319 -27.19 1.34 -21.14
N THR A 320 -27.87 2.12 -21.96
CA THR A 320 -28.89 1.63 -22.88
C THR A 320 -28.45 1.89 -24.31
N PHE A 321 -28.82 0.98 -25.21
CA PHE A 321 -28.51 1.08 -26.62
C PHE A 321 -29.82 0.89 -27.42
N PRO A 322 -30.13 1.72 -28.42
CA PRO A 322 -31.36 1.60 -29.19
C PRO A 322 -31.52 0.21 -29.82
N GLY A 323 -32.57 -0.51 -29.46
CA GLY A 323 -32.88 -1.84 -30.00
C GLY A 323 -31.98 -2.98 -29.50
N GLN A 324 -31.19 -2.75 -28.45
CA GLN A 324 -30.37 -3.78 -27.79
C GLN A 324 -30.73 -3.90 -26.31
N THR A 325 -30.06 -4.80 -25.62
CA THR A 325 -30.14 -5.00 -24.17
C THR A 325 -29.52 -3.83 -23.42
N ALA A 326 -29.99 -3.58 -22.20
CA ALA A 326 -29.40 -2.61 -21.30
C ALA A 326 -28.34 -3.28 -20.43
N GLU A 327 -27.23 -2.58 -20.20
CA GLU A 327 -26.20 -2.98 -19.24
C GLU A 327 -26.36 -2.16 -17.96
N ILE A 328 -26.43 -2.86 -16.83
CA ILE A 328 -26.53 -2.26 -15.50
C ILE A 328 -25.30 -2.71 -14.69
N ASP A 329 -24.43 -1.75 -14.38
CA ASP A 329 -23.27 -1.92 -13.53
C ASP A 329 -23.62 -1.46 -12.10
N LEU A 330 -23.65 -2.41 -11.15
CA LEU A 330 -23.95 -2.16 -9.75
C LEU A 330 -22.73 -2.43 -8.85
N GLY A 331 -22.50 -1.53 -7.89
CA GLY A 331 -21.63 -1.76 -6.74
C GLY A 331 -22.48 -2.11 -5.53
N LEU A 332 -22.35 -3.34 -5.04
CA LEU A 332 -23.14 -3.92 -3.95
C LEU A 332 -22.25 -4.17 -2.73
N ASP A 333 -22.78 -3.96 -1.53
CA ASP A 333 -22.12 -4.36 -0.29
C ASP A 333 -22.76 -5.65 0.25
N VAL A 334 -22.00 -6.75 0.22
CA VAL A 334 -22.48 -8.09 0.61
C VAL A 334 -21.74 -8.61 1.84
N ARG A 335 -22.35 -9.54 2.59
CA ARG A 335 -21.79 -10.05 3.86
C ARG A 335 -20.77 -11.14 3.62
N ASP A 336 -21.12 -12.07 2.75
CA ASP A 336 -20.35 -13.25 2.41
C ASP A 336 -20.73 -13.74 1.01
N HIS A 337 -20.04 -14.77 0.55
CA HIS A 337 -20.32 -15.41 -0.74
C HIS A 337 -21.74 -15.98 -0.82
N SER A 338 -22.25 -16.57 0.27
CA SER A 338 -23.61 -17.14 0.30
C SER A 338 -24.68 -16.06 0.11
N HIS A 339 -24.49 -14.88 0.68
CA HIS A 339 -25.40 -13.75 0.53
C HIS A 339 -25.43 -13.29 -0.92
N LEU A 340 -24.26 -13.16 -1.57
CA LEU A 340 -24.16 -12.80 -2.99
C LEU A 340 -24.83 -13.85 -3.90
N GLU A 341 -24.63 -15.15 -3.65
CA GLU A 341 -25.29 -16.20 -4.43
C GLU A 341 -26.81 -16.16 -4.29
N GLN A 342 -27.32 -15.93 -3.07
CA GLN A 342 -28.76 -15.74 -2.85
C GLN A 342 -29.30 -14.56 -3.66
N THR A 343 -28.57 -13.43 -3.68
CA THR A 343 -28.90 -12.28 -4.52
C THR A 343 -28.95 -12.65 -5.99
N PHE A 344 -27.93 -13.35 -6.48
CA PHE A 344 -27.85 -13.74 -7.90
C PHE A 344 -28.99 -14.67 -8.28
N ASN A 345 -29.33 -15.62 -7.41
CA ASN A 345 -30.43 -16.55 -7.63
C ASN A 345 -31.80 -15.86 -7.61
N GLN A 346 -31.98 -14.76 -6.86
CA GLN A 346 -33.21 -13.98 -6.92
C GLN A 346 -33.29 -13.13 -8.19
N LEU A 347 -32.21 -12.43 -8.55
CA LEU A 347 -32.19 -11.59 -9.76
C LEU A 347 -32.36 -12.42 -11.04
N ARG A 348 -31.77 -13.62 -11.10
CA ARG A 348 -31.96 -14.56 -12.24
C ARG A 348 -33.39 -15.06 -12.44
N LYS A 349 -34.27 -14.95 -11.43
CA LYS A 349 -35.69 -15.33 -11.57
C LYS A 349 -36.50 -14.28 -12.32
N MET A 350 -35.98 -13.05 -12.43
CA MET A 350 -36.62 -12.01 -13.22
C MET A 350 -36.50 -12.35 -14.70
N THR A 351 -37.62 -12.32 -15.41
CA THR A 351 -37.66 -12.63 -16.85
C THR A 351 -36.83 -11.67 -17.70
N ASP A 352 -36.57 -10.47 -17.18
CA ASP A 352 -35.83 -9.43 -17.89
C ASP A 352 -34.31 -9.61 -17.78
N VAL A 353 -33.80 -10.42 -16.85
CA VAL A 353 -32.36 -10.63 -16.65
C VAL A 353 -31.85 -11.71 -17.58
N LEU A 354 -30.96 -11.34 -18.49
CA LEU A 354 -30.37 -12.25 -19.48
C LEU A 354 -29.04 -12.84 -18.97
N SER A 355 -28.17 -11.98 -18.46
CA SER A 355 -26.88 -12.39 -17.91
C SER A 355 -26.55 -11.60 -16.66
N LEU A 356 -25.85 -12.25 -15.73
CA LEU A 356 -25.49 -11.70 -14.42
C LEU A 356 -24.16 -12.29 -13.98
N TYR A 357 -23.16 -11.43 -13.83
CA TYR A 357 -21.84 -11.84 -13.42
C TYR A 357 -21.13 -10.76 -12.62
N ARG A 358 -20.15 -11.20 -11.85
CA ARG A 358 -19.27 -10.33 -11.07
C ARG A 358 -18.21 -9.76 -12.00
N VAL A 359 -18.00 -8.44 -11.94
CA VAL A 359 -16.94 -7.78 -12.73
C VAL A 359 -15.61 -8.01 -12.04
N SER A 360 -14.66 -8.55 -12.80
CA SER A 360 -13.24 -8.62 -12.43
C SER A 360 -12.52 -7.53 -13.22
N GLU A 361 -11.48 -6.89 -12.69
CA GLU A 361 -10.68 -5.89 -13.46
C GLU A 361 -9.99 -6.47 -14.72
N ALA A 362 -10.11 -7.79 -14.94
CA ALA A 362 -9.60 -8.49 -16.11
C ALA A 362 -10.60 -8.53 -17.30
N ASP A 363 -11.86 -8.10 -17.12
CA ASP A 363 -12.95 -8.18 -18.12
C ASP A 363 -13.36 -6.81 -18.70
#